data_AF-A0A838ECG2-F1
#
_entry.id   AF-A0A838ECG2-F1
#
_cell.length_a   1.000
_cell.length_b   1.000
_cell.length_c   1.000
_cell.angle_alpha   90.00
_cell.angle_beta   90.00
_cell.angle_gamma   90.00
#
_symmetry.space_group_name_H-M   'P 1'
#
loop_
_entity.id
_entity.type
_entity.pdbx_description
1 polymer ?
#
loop_
_entity_poly.entity_id
_entity_poly.type
_entity_poly.pdbx_seq_one_letter_code
_entity_poly.pdbx_strand_id
1 'polypeptide(L)'
;MSKATTTDRKASAAEVHAHAEQVRRLADEVGVSNPRLRHDGTLVVHSDQPGYRQVVALSRHANELVGRYVHVITDDVPAAGDAQPV
;
A
#
# COMPACT_ATOMS: atom_id res chain seq x y z
N MET A 1 -24.23 8.92 -2.48
CA MET A 1 -22.90 8.26 -2.47
C MET A 1 -21.85 9.35 -2.39
N SER A 2 -21.21 9.51 -1.24
CA SER A 2 -20.24 10.57 -0.98
C SER A 2 -18.98 10.29 -1.80
N LYS A 3 -18.70 11.15 -2.77
CA LYS A 3 -17.47 11.15 -3.57
C LYS A 3 -16.31 11.42 -2.61
N ALA A 4 -15.57 10.39 -2.23
CA ALA A 4 -14.34 10.55 -1.44
C ALA A 4 -13.35 11.35 -2.30
N THR A 5 -13.29 12.65 -2.06
CA THR A 5 -12.28 13.54 -2.62
C THR A 5 -10.98 13.19 -1.89
N THR A 6 -10.28 12.16 -2.37
CA THR A 6 -8.88 11.97 -2.00
C THR A 6 -8.19 13.27 -2.42
N THR A 7 -7.87 14.12 -1.45
CA THR A 7 -7.13 15.34 -1.75
C THR A 7 -5.80 14.94 -2.40
N ASP A 8 -5.37 15.63 -3.47
CA ASP A 8 -4.09 15.38 -4.18
C ASP A 8 -2.84 15.49 -3.27
N ARG A 9 -3.03 15.84 -2.00
CA ARG A 9 -1.96 15.94 -1.02
C ARG A 9 -1.63 14.55 -0.45
N LYS A 10 -0.35 14.21 -0.47
CA LYS A 10 0.22 13.07 0.26
C LYS A 10 -0.08 13.19 1.77
N ALA A 11 -0.57 12.10 2.37
CA ALA A 11 -0.75 11.98 3.81
C ALA A 11 0.60 12.16 4.52
N SER A 12 0.59 12.86 5.66
CA SER A 12 1.74 12.94 6.55
C SER A 12 1.95 11.61 7.28
N ALA A 13 3.16 11.39 7.79
CA ALA A 13 3.46 10.20 8.60
C ALA A 13 2.50 10.06 9.79
N ALA A 14 2.22 11.15 10.51
CA ALA A 14 1.33 11.15 11.66
C ALA A 14 -0.10 10.70 11.30
N GLU A 15 -0.64 11.16 10.16
CA GLU A 15 -1.96 10.76 9.68
C GLU A 15 -2.01 9.28 9.34
N VAL A 16 -0.99 8.74 8.67
CA VAL A 16 -0.96 7.30 8.35
C VAL A 16 -0.77 6.46 9.63
N HIS A 17 0.08 6.91 10.56
CA HIS A 17 0.30 6.23 11.84
C HIS A 17 -0.94 6.21 12.74
N ALA A 18 -1.76 7.26 12.72
CA ALA A 18 -3.04 7.28 13.43
C ALA A 18 -4.00 6.17 12.97
N HIS A 19 -3.82 5.66 11.75
CA HIS A 19 -4.64 4.61 11.15
C HIS A 19 -3.89 3.27 10.99
N ALA A 20 -2.73 3.09 11.63
CA ALA A 20 -1.84 1.96 11.36
C ALA A 20 -2.50 0.58 11.57
N GLU A 21 -3.34 0.41 12.59
CA GLU A 21 -4.05 -0.85 12.79
C GLU A 21 -5.09 -1.13 11.71
N GLN A 22 -5.84 -0.11 11.30
CA GLN A 22 -6.87 -0.26 10.28
C GLN A 22 -6.23 -0.52 8.91
N VAL A 23 -5.11 0.13 8.60
CA VAL A 23 -4.31 -0.14 7.40
C VAL A 23 -3.80 -1.58 7.37
N ARG A 24 -3.35 -2.12 8.52
CA ARG A 24 -2.93 -3.53 8.61
C ARG A 24 -4.10 -4.49 8.35
N ARG A 25 -5.28 -4.23 8.92
CA ARG A 25 -6.48 -5.04 8.65
C ARG A 25 -6.89 -4.99 7.18
N LEU A 26 -6.84 -3.81 6.55
CA LEU A 26 -7.11 -3.67 5.12
C LEU A 26 -6.13 -4.50 4.27
N ALA A 27 -4.85 -4.57 4.66
CA ALA A 27 -3.87 -5.38 3.95
C ALA A 27 -4.22 -6.89 4.04
N ASP A 28 -4.64 -7.36 5.23
CA ASP A 28 -5.10 -8.74 5.41
C ASP A 28 -6.37 -9.02 4.59
N GLU A 29 -7.35 -8.10 4.59
CA GLU A 29 -8.62 -8.22 3.86
C GLU A 29 -8.42 -8.31 2.34
N VAL A 30 -7.45 -7.57 1.80
CA VAL A 30 -7.15 -7.57 0.36
C VAL A 30 -6.05 -8.56 -0.05
N GLY A 31 -5.60 -9.41 0.88
CA GLY A 31 -4.71 -10.53 0.60
C GLY A 31 -3.24 -10.16 0.40
N VAL A 32 -2.80 -9.01 0.91
CA VAL A 32 -1.40 -8.56 0.82
C VAL A 32 -0.65 -8.93 2.09
N SER A 33 0.51 -9.54 1.96
CA SER A 33 1.27 -10.06 3.09
C SER A 33 2.31 -9.06 3.60
N ASN A 34 2.69 -9.23 4.87
CA ASN A 34 3.77 -8.48 5.55
C ASN A 34 3.67 -6.94 5.45
N PRO A 35 2.53 -6.31 5.81
CA PRO A 35 2.40 -4.86 5.77
C PRO A 35 3.31 -4.21 6.83
N ARG A 36 4.27 -3.40 6.36
CA ARG A 36 5.22 -2.65 7.20
C ARG A 36 5.04 -1.16 6.98
N LEU A 37 4.71 -0.44 8.04
CA LEU A 37 4.62 1.02 8.00
C LEU A 37 5.97 1.64 8.39
N ARG A 38 6.57 2.40 7.47
CA ARG A 38 7.81 3.14 7.70
C ARG A 38 7.54 4.43 8.50
N HIS A 39 8.60 4.97 9.10
CA HIS A 39 8.57 6.20 9.91
C HIS A 39 8.09 7.45 9.14
N ASP A 40 8.20 7.44 7.81
CA ASP A 40 7.77 8.51 6.91
C ASP A 40 6.30 8.35 6.45
N GLY A 41 5.59 7.34 6.95
CA GLY A 41 4.22 7.02 6.57
C GLY A 41 4.09 6.19 5.30
N THR A 42 5.19 5.73 4.71
CA THR A 42 5.13 4.81 3.56
C THR A 42 4.73 3.40 4.00
N LEU A 43 3.72 2.85 3.34
CA LEU A 43 3.27 1.47 3.53
C LEU A 43 4.03 0.57 2.56
N VAL A 44 4.77 -0.39 3.10
CA VAL A 44 5.48 -1.41 2.34
C VAL A 44 4.70 -2.71 2.45
N VAL A 45 4.47 -3.39 1.33
CA VAL A 45 3.74 -4.66 1.29
C VAL A 45 4.41 -5.66 0.36
N HIS A 46 4.09 -6.93 0.53
CA HIS A 46 4.54 -7.99 -0.38
C HIS A 46 3.39 -8.49 -1.26
N SER A 47 3.62 -8.63 -2.57
CA SER A 47 2.61 -9.13 -3.50
C SER A 47 3.15 -10.31 -4.30
N ASP A 48 2.71 -11.52 -3.94
CA ASP A 48 3.03 -12.76 -4.68
C ASP A 48 2.28 -12.89 -6.02
N GLN A 49 1.30 -12.02 -6.27
CA GLN A 49 0.45 -12.11 -7.46
C GLN A 49 0.91 -11.16 -8.57
N PRO A 50 0.96 -11.63 -9.83
CA PRO A 50 1.29 -10.79 -10.96
C PRO A 50 0.26 -9.67 -11.15
N GLY A 51 0.75 -8.49 -11.52
CA GLY A 51 -0.09 -7.36 -11.90
C GLY A 51 -0.62 -6.49 -10.75
N TYR A 52 -0.11 -6.65 -9.53
CA TYR A 52 -0.28 -5.70 -8.39
C TYR A 52 -1.73 -5.30 -8.06
N ARG A 53 -2.74 -6.07 -8.48
CA ARG A 53 -4.16 -5.71 -8.29
C ARG A 53 -4.51 -5.51 -6.82
N GLN A 54 -3.94 -6.35 -5.96
CA GLN A 54 -4.11 -6.33 -4.51
C GLN A 54 -3.52 -5.04 -3.90
N VAL A 55 -2.36 -4.61 -4.40
CA VAL A 55 -1.67 -3.38 -3.98
C VAL A 55 -2.46 -2.14 -4.41
N VAL A 56 -3.03 -2.15 -5.61
CA VAL A 56 -3.90 -1.06 -6.09
C VAL A 56 -5.19 -0.98 -5.24
N ALA A 57 -5.80 -2.12 -4.91
CA ALA A 57 -6.96 -2.16 -4.02
C ALA A 57 -6.62 -1.62 -2.63
N LEU A 58 -5.52 -2.08 -2.04
CA LEU A 58 -5.03 -1.59 -0.75
C LEU A 58 -4.79 -0.09 -0.77
N SER A 59 -4.09 0.44 -1.78
CA SER A 59 -3.83 1.89 -1.88
C SER A 59 -5.13 2.68 -1.93
N ARG A 60 -6.12 2.21 -2.70
CA ARG A 60 -7.44 2.86 -2.75
C ARG A 60 -8.12 2.88 -1.39
N HIS A 61 -8.20 1.74 -0.70
CA HIS A 61 -8.85 1.67 0.60
C HIS A 61 -8.10 2.45 1.69
N ALA A 62 -6.77 2.44 1.67
CA ALA A 62 -5.95 3.25 2.56
C ALA A 62 -6.19 4.76 2.32
N ASN A 63 -6.33 5.17 1.06
CA ASN A 63 -6.64 6.56 0.71
C ASN A 63 -8.03 6.97 1.21
N GLU A 64 -9.02 6.10 1.07
CA GLU A 64 -10.38 6.32 1.57
C GLU A 64 -10.40 6.39 3.11
N LEU A 65 -9.64 5.53 3.79
CA LEU A 65 -9.51 5.49 5.24
C LEU A 65 -8.83 6.74 5.82
N VAL A 66 -7.72 7.18 5.23
CA VAL A 66 -6.94 8.34 5.69
C VAL A 66 -7.50 9.66 5.16
N GLY A 67 -8.31 9.61 4.10
CA GLY A 67 -8.85 10.78 3.38
C GLY A 67 -7.81 11.52 2.51
N ARG A 68 -6.63 10.93 2.32
CA ARG A 68 -5.46 11.51 1.62
C ARG A 68 -4.66 10.44 0.91
N TYR A 69 -3.77 10.83 0.01
CA TYR A 69 -2.91 9.89 -0.70
C TYR A 69 -1.88 9.21 0.24
N VAL A 70 -2.03 7.91 0.44
CA VAL A 70 -1.10 7.03 1.15
C VAL A 70 -0.13 6.41 0.13
N HIS A 71 1.16 6.62 0.35
CA HIS A 71 2.19 6.06 -0.53
C HIS A 71 2.42 4.59 -0.19
N VAL A 72 2.06 3.70 -1.12
CA VAL A 72 2.24 2.26 -1.01
C VAL A 72 3.32 1.81 -1.98
N ILE A 73 4.31 1.06 -1.50
CA ILE A 73 5.34 0.43 -2.32
C ILE A 73 5.37 -1.07 -2.04
N THR A 74 5.83 -1.83 -3.01
CA THR A 74 6.07 -3.26 -2.86
C THR A 74 7.54 -3.51 -2.51
N ASP A 75 7.82 -4.58 -1.76
CA ASP A 75 9.18 -4.98 -1.38
C ASP A 75 9.74 -6.13 -2.22
N ASP A 76 9.03 -6.50 -3.30
CA ASP A 76 9.54 -7.38 -4.32
C ASP A 76 10.79 -6.74 -4.96
N VAL A 77 11.94 -7.31 -4.59
CA VAL A 77 13.16 -7.14 -5.37
C VAL A 77 12.84 -7.70 -6.75
N PRO A 78 13.07 -6.95 -7.86
CA PRO A 78 12.83 -7.51 -9.18
C PRO A 78 13.58 -8.84 -9.27
N ALA A 79 12.86 -9.91 -9.59
CA ALA A 79 13.45 -11.21 -9.87
C ALA A 79 14.33 -11.05 -11.12
N ALA A 80 15.52 -10.50 -10.98
CA ALA A 80 16.59 -10.57 -11.96
C ALA A 80 17.20 -11.98 -11.95
N GLY A 81 16.34 -13.00 -11.97
CA GLY A 81 16.71 -14.42 -11.92
C GLY A 81 16.69 -15.10 -13.29
N ASP A 82 16.03 -14.51 -14.29
CA ASP A 82 15.83 -15.17 -15.59
C ASP A 82 16.52 -14.47 -16.77
N ALA A 83 17.65 -13.81 -16.53
CA ALA A 83 18.60 -13.56 -17.62
C ALA A 83 19.48 -14.81 -17.79
N GLN A 84 18.93 -15.86 -18.42
CA GLN A 84 19.75 -16.95 -18.94
C GLN A 84 20.73 -16.37 -19.97
N PRO A 85 22.05 -16.55 -19.81
CA PRO A 85 22.98 -16.26 -20.89
C PRO A 85 22.74 -17.30 -22.00
N VAL A 86 22.37 -16.81 -23.19
CA VAL A 86 22.47 -17.57 -24.45
C VAL A 86 23.90 -17.56 -24.96
#